data_AF-A0A7S2ZHC7-F1
#
_entry.id   AF-A0A7S2ZHC7-F1
#
_cell.length_a   1.000
_cell.length_b   1.000
_cell.length_c   1.000
_cell.angle_alpha   90.00
_cell.angle_beta   90.00
_cell.angle_gamma   90.00
#
_symmetry.space_group_name_H-M   'P 1'
#
loop_
_entity.id
_entity.type
_entity.pdbx_description
1 polymer ?
#
loop_
_entity_poly.entity_id
_entity_poly.type
_entity_poly.pdbx_seq_one_letter_code
_entity_poly.pdbx_strand_id
1 'polypeptide(L)'
;MRIGCDVGPQWYGDLKWDKWNLPSVSTSLRNSITRSWMNQRWWVNDPDCVLLRTTTRLTDDELRTIATVVTLTGGMFMLSDALAEVPAERLRIAKIMWPPFPNHANLIVPHLLEEQSPSVVFTQIENHTGAGFIYAVINWSGATSKKSVTFDDIPNKSSSGQYHCVEFWTSKYYSVQTGKPISVEIPPHGVRLFAVRKMEDSEVRAQYLGSNLHFSCFNEVTYYSSGEDKVELTLNVNQKTDGFVYMSVPWDPKVSGTASTGTKPERQGERIWKIPVAVEPDGSSLVITR
;
A
#
# COMPACT_ATOMS: atom_id res chain seq x y z
N MET A 1 -8.65 -3.01 21.56
CA MET A 1 -8.49 -4.27 22.33
C MET A 1 -7.35 -5.07 21.72
N ARG A 2 -6.40 -5.54 22.54
CA ARG A 2 -5.33 -6.45 22.11
C ARG A 2 -5.90 -7.72 21.52
N ILE A 3 -5.50 -8.03 20.29
CA ILE A 3 -5.99 -9.19 19.52
C ILE A 3 -4.92 -10.24 19.27
N GLY A 4 -3.77 -10.17 19.95
CA GLY A 4 -2.66 -11.11 19.78
C GLY A 4 -1.66 -11.02 20.93
N CYS A 5 -0.59 -11.82 20.84
CA CYS A 5 0.57 -11.72 21.74
C CYS A 5 1.30 -10.37 21.58
N ASP A 6 2.29 -10.14 22.43
CA ASP A 6 3.20 -9.01 22.24
C ASP A 6 3.96 -9.12 20.90
N VAL A 7 4.26 -7.98 20.29
CA VAL A 7 5.17 -7.91 19.15
C VAL A 7 6.60 -8.14 19.65
N GLY A 8 7.27 -9.15 19.10
CA GLY A 8 8.67 -9.41 19.41
C GLY A 8 9.62 -8.54 18.58
N PRO A 9 10.88 -8.35 19.00
CA PRO A 9 11.89 -7.62 18.23
C PRO A 9 12.48 -8.46 17.07
N GLN A 10 11.83 -9.55 16.67
CA GLN A 10 12.25 -10.42 15.58
C GLN A 10 11.05 -11.10 14.91
N TRP A 11 11.28 -11.69 13.73
CA TRP A 11 10.22 -12.31 12.94
C TRP A 11 9.59 -13.55 13.58
N TYR A 12 10.43 -14.48 14.03
CA TYR A 12 10.01 -15.71 14.73
C TYR A 12 10.42 -15.67 16.20
N GLY A 13 9.57 -16.18 17.10
CA GLY A 13 9.94 -16.33 18.50
C GLY A 13 11.14 -17.28 18.70
N ASP A 14 11.88 -17.11 19.79
CA ASP A 14 13.09 -17.91 20.05
C ASP A 14 12.79 -19.39 20.34
N LEU A 15 11.58 -19.71 20.80
CA LEU A 15 11.15 -21.10 21.06
C LEU A 15 10.53 -21.73 19.81
N LYS A 16 11.35 -22.46 19.04
CA LYS A 16 10.97 -23.05 17.74
C LYS A 16 9.71 -23.94 17.75
N TRP A 17 9.30 -24.45 18.90
CA TRP A 17 8.14 -25.35 19.05
C TRP A 17 6.80 -24.61 19.21
N ASP A 18 6.80 -23.37 19.72
CA ASP A 18 5.58 -22.55 19.81
C ASP A 18 5.54 -21.52 18.68
N LYS A 19 4.68 -21.79 17.70
CA LYS A 19 4.48 -20.92 16.54
C LYS A 19 3.27 -19.99 16.70
N TRP A 20 2.56 -20.07 17.82
CA TRP A 20 1.19 -19.58 17.95
C TRP A 20 1.05 -18.46 18.97
N ASN A 21 1.83 -18.50 20.05
CA ASN A 21 1.62 -17.60 21.18
C ASN A 21 2.85 -16.80 21.60
N LEU A 22 4.02 -17.08 21.01
CA LEU A 22 5.24 -16.37 21.37
C LEU A 22 5.23 -14.94 20.88
N PRO A 23 5.79 -14.00 21.67
CA PRO A 23 6.07 -12.66 21.22
C PRO A 23 6.94 -12.66 19.96
N SER A 24 6.35 -12.35 18.80
CA SER A 24 7.03 -12.31 17.51
C SER A 24 6.20 -11.56 16.48
N VAL A 25 6.86 -11.01 15.47
CA VAL A 25 6.17 -10.29 14.39
C VAL A 25 5.26 -11.22 13.61
N SER A 26 5.72 -12.41 13.22
CA SER A 26 4.94 -13.33 12.40
C SER A 26 3.60 -13.72 13.04
N THR A 27 3.61 -14.02 14.35
CA THR A 27 2.41 -14.33 15.12
C THR A 27 1.51 -13.10 15.28
N SER A 28 2.05 -11.92 15.59
CA SER A 28 1.28 -10.68 15.69
C SER A 28 0.58 -10.32 14.37
N LEU A 29 1.30 -10.35 13.25
CA LEU A 29 0.73 -10.01 11.93
C LEU A 29 -0.34 -11.01 11.51
N ARG A 30 -0.12 -12.31 11.73
CA ARG A 30 -1.12 -13.33 11.45
C ARG A 30 -2.39 -13.11 12.27
N ASN A 31 -2.26 -12.81 13.56
CA ASN A 31 -3.39 -12.49 14.43
C ASN A 31 -4.15 -11.25 13.92
N SER A 32 -3.41 -10.23 13.49
CA SER A 32 -3.97 -8.99 12.91
C SER A 32 -4.77 -9.25 11.63
N ILE A 33 -4.26 -10.08 10.72
CA ILE A 33 -4.94 -10.46 9.47
C ILE A 33 -6.18 -11.29 9.77
N THR A 34 -6.04 -12.39 10.52
CA THR A 34 -7.12 -13.36 10.76
C THR A 34 -8.26 -12.80 11.61
N ARG A 35 -8.00 -11.76 12.40
CA ARG A 35 -8.99 -11.08 13.25
C ARG A 35 -9.38 -9.70 12.72
N SER A 36 -8.92 -9.31 11.52
CA SER A 36 -9.20 -8.01 10.91
C SER A 36 -10.69 -7.68 10.83
N TRP A 37 -11.53 -8.69 10.59
CA TRP A 37 -12.99 -8.57 10.55
C TRP A 37 -13.65 -8.09 11.85
N MET A 38 -12.96 -8.18 13.00
CA MET A 38 -13.45 -7.69 14.30
C MET A 38 -13.31 -6.17 14.44
N ASN A 39 -12.39 -5.57 13.67
CA ASN A 39 -12.04 -4.16 13.77
C ASN A 39 -13.28 -3.29 13.52
N GLN A 40 -13.53 -2.36 14.45
CA GLN A 40 -14.64 -1.39 14.46
C GLN A 40 -16.05 -1.98 14.41
N ARG A 41 -16.19 -3.31 14.39
CA ARG A 41 -17.47 -4.00 14.60
C ARG A 41 -17.69 -4.30 16.07
N TRP A 42 -16.63 -4.76 16.74
CA TRP A 42 -16.67 -5.08 18.17
C TRP A 42 -15.80 -4.12 18.99
N TRP A 43 -14.62 -3.79 18.46
CA TRP A 43 -13.66 -2.84 19.06
C TRP A 43 -12.65 -2.40 18.00
N VAL A 44 -11.86 -1.36 18.30
CA VAL A 44 -10.66 -1.08 17.50
C VAL A 44 -9.61 -2.14 17.82
N ASN A 45 -9.19 -2.89 16.80
CA ASN A 45 -8.18 -3.93 16.94
C ASN A 45 -6.83 -3.31 17.29
N ASP A 46 -6.13 -3.90 18.23
CA ASP A 46 -4.79 -3.50 18.62
C ASP A 46 -3.78 -4.57 18.17
N PRO A 47 -3.01 -4.31 17.11
CA PRO A 47 -1.99 -5.22 16.60
C PRO A 47 -0.69 -5.20 17.44
N ASP A 48 -0.68 -4.45 18.55
CA ASP A 48 0.51 -4.02 19.29
C ASP A 48 1.35 -2.98 18.50
N CYS A 49 2.43 -2.50 19.13
CA CYS A 49 3.22 -1.39 18.61
C CYS A 49 4.05 -1.76 17.36
N VAL A 50 4.30 -0.78 16.51
CA VAL A 50 5.30 -0.92 15.44
C VAL A 50 6.68 -0.56 16.01
N LEU A 51 7.65 -1.46 15.84
CA LEU A 51 9.02 -1.29 16.32
C LEU A 51 9.94 -0.89 15.16
N LEU A 52 10.25 0.40 15.05
CA LEU A 52 11.11 0.99 14.03
C LEU A 52 12.56 1.13 14.49
N ARG A 53 12.85 1.05 15.80
CA ARG A 53 14.23 1.14 16.32
C ARG A 53 15.15 0.07 15.73
N THR A 54 16.43 0.40 15.65
CA THR A 54 17.49 -0.46 15.09
C THR A 54 17.99 -1.53 16.06
N THR A 55 17.62 -1.47 17.34
CA THR A 55 17.99 -2.48 18.34
C THR A 55 17.20 -3.79 18.22
N THR A 56 16.35 -3.93 17.20
CA THR A 56 15.62 -5.16 16.86
C THR A 56 16.45 -6.03 15.91
N ARG A 57 16.08 -7.30 15.75
CA ARG A 57 16.65 -8.21 14.74
C ARG A 57 15.87 -8.15 13.41
N LEU A 58 15.09 -7.09 13.20
CA LEU A 58 14.21 -6.94 12.04
C LEU A 58 14.95 -6.33 10.84
N THR A 59 14.81 -6.98 9.70
CA THR A 59 15.23 -6.45 8.40
C THR A 59 14.27 -5.37 7.91
N ASP A 60 14.73 -4.55 6.96
CA ASP A 60 13.87 -3.51 6.40
C ASP A 60 12.69 -4.08 5.61
N ASP A 61 12.84 -5.25 4.96
CA ASP A 61 11.72 -5.92 4.28
C ASP A 61 10.68 -6.45 5.27
N GLU A 62 11.09 -6.94 6.45
CA GLU A 62 10.17 -7.31 7.53
C GLU A 62 9.41 -6.08 8.06
N LEU A 63 10.09 -4.93 8.22
CA LEU A 63 9.44 -3.69 8.61
C LEU A 63 8.40 -3.21 7.58
N ARG A 64 8.69 -3.34 6.29
CA ARG A 64 7.73 -3.03 5.21
C ARG A 64 6.49 -3.91 5.31
N THR A 65 6.67 -5.20 5.62
CA THR A 65 5.56 -6.13 5.83
C THR A 65 4.73 -5.76 7.05
N ILE A 66 5.36 -5.44 8.17
CA ILE A 66 4.67 -4.96 9.39
C ILE A 66 3.84 -3.73 9.05
N ALA A 67 4.47 -2.71 8.47
CA ALA A 67 3.82 -1.44 8.15
C ALA A 67 2.63 -1.64 7.20
N THR A 68 2.78 -2.49 6.19
CA THR A 68 1.72 -2.80 5.23
C THR A 68 0.54 -3.49 5.92
N VAL A 69 0.79 -4.53 6.71
CA VAL A 69 -0.28 -5.32 7.37
C VAL A 69 -1.00 -4.50 8.44
N VAL A 70 -0.25 -3.82 9.32
CA VAL A 70 -0.82 -2.97 10.38
C VAL A 70 -1.69 -1.87 9.78
N THR A 71 -1.23 -1.25 8.68
CA THR A 71 -2.02 -0.19 8.02
C THR A 71 -3.26 -0.74 7.35
N LEU A 72 -3.15 -1.81 6.55
CA LEU A 72 -4.30 -2.37 5.82
C LEU A 72 -5.37 -2.97 6.73
N THR A 73 -4.99 -3.47 7.91
CA THR A 73 -5.96 -3.97 8.90
C THR A 73 -6.73 -2.85 9.61
N GLY A 74 -6.28 -1.59 9.52
CA GLY A 74 -7.02 -0.40 9.95
C GLY A 74 -7.25 -0.30 11.45
N GLY A 75 -6.48 -1.02 12.26
CA GLY A 75 -6.55 -1.03 13.72
C GLY A 75 -5.86 0.19 14.35
N MET A 76 -5.51 0.06 15.63
CA MET A 76 -4.71 1.06 16.33
C MET A 76 -3.30 1.13 15.73
N PHE A 77 -2.80 2.36 15.60
CA PHE A 77 -1.44 2.65 15.21
C PHE A 77 -0.70 3.24 16.42
N MET A 78 0.35 2.54 16.88
CA MET A 78 1.16 2.95 18.03
C MET A 78 2.64 2.76 17.73
N LEU A 79 3.44 3.76 18.10
CA LEU A 79 4.91 3.71 18.07
C LEU A 79 5.40 3.67 19.52
N SER A 80 6.25 2.70 19.85
CA SER A 80 6.85 2.59 21.18
C SER A 80 8.31 3.06 21.22
N ASP A 81 8.87 3.49 20.11
CA ASP A 81 10.28 3.87 20.00
C ASP A 81 10.53 5.30 20.49
N ALA A 82 11.75 5.54 20.96
CA ALA A 82 12.28 6.89 21.11
C ALA A 82 12.51 7.48 19.70
N LEU A 83 11.54 8.26 19.19
CA LEU A 83 11.55 8.74 17.80
C LEU A 83 12.81 9.54 17.41
N ALA A 84 13.46 10.18 18.39
CA ALA A 84 14.73 10.90 18.18
C ALA A 84 15.90 9.97 17.78
N GLU A 85 15.80 8.67 18.10
CA GLU A 85 16.81 7.65 17.82
C GLU A 85 16.47 6.79 16.59
N VAL A 86 15.28 6.96 16.01
CA VAL A 86 14.86 6.21 14.83
C VAL A 86 15.51 6.82 13.58
N PRO A 87 16.20 6.04 12.75
CA PRO A 87 16.79 6.55 11.51
C PRO A 87 15.74 7.15 10.55
N ALA A 88 16.15 8.14 9.76
CA ALA A 88 15.26 8.88 8.88
C ALA A 88 14.52 7.98 7.88
N GLU A 89 15.18 6.95 7.37
CA GLU A 89 14.60 5.97 6.44
C GLU A 89 13.47 5.14 7.07
N ARG A 90 13.56 4.81 8.37
CA ARG A 90 12.51 4.09 9.09
C ARG A 90 11.43 5.05 9.60
N LEU A 91 11.77 6.29 9.94
CA LEU A 91 10.79 7.36 10.21
C LEU A 91 9.91 7.63 8.99
N ARG A 92 10.43 7.50 7.76
CA ARG A 92 9.62 7.61 6.54
C ARG A 92 8.48 6.57 6.51
N ILE A 93 8.71 5.36 7.04
CA ILE A 93 7.66 4.34 7.16
C ILE A 93 6.54 4.83 8.08
N ALA A 94 6.88 5.38 9.26
CA ALA A 94 5.89 5.94 10.18
C ALA A 94 5.06 7.06 9.53
N LYS A 95 5.71 7.94 8.75
CA LYS A 95 4.99 8.99 7.99
C LYS A 95 4.02 8.37 6.99
N ILE A 96 4.45 7.39 6.20
CA ILE A 96 3.59 6.72 5.22
C ILE A 96 2.40 5.99 5.86
N MET A 97 2.53 5.52 7.10
CA MET A 97 1.43 4.91 7.88
C MET A 97 0.41 5.92 8.39
N TRP A 98 0.75 7.21 8.37
CA TRP A 98 -0.08 8.29 8.88
C TRP A 98 -0.75 9.07 7.75
N PRO A 99 -2.05 9.43 7.87
CA PRO A 99 -2.98 9.05 8.94
C PRO A 99 -3.39 7.57 8.87
N PRO A 100 -3.89 6.95 9.97
CA PRO A 100 -4.33 5.57 9.93
C PRO A 100 -5.33 5.34 8.80
N PHE A 101 -5.13 4.26 8.06
CA PHE A 101 -5.88 3.99 6.85
C PHE A 101 -7.38 3.93 7.14
N PRO A 102 -8.21 4.75 6.46
CA PRO A 102 -9.62 4.97 6.82
C PRO A 102 -10.52 3.81 6.34
N ASN A 103 -10.00 2.58 6.32
CA ASN A 103 -10.75 1.43 5.85
C ASN A 103 -11.22 0.60 7.04
N HIS A 104 -12.42 0.95 7.47
CA HIS A 104 -12.95 0.67 8.80
C HIS A 104 -13.35 -0.80 9.03
N ALA A 105 -13.52 -1.63 7.99
CA ALA A 105 -13.85 -3.07 8.15
C ALA A 105 -13.77 -3.92 6.86
N ASN A 106 -13.21 -3.41 5.75
CA ASN A 106 -13.36 -4.04 4.43
C ASN A 106 -12.09 -4.74 3.93
N LEU A 107 -11.19 -5.13 4.83
CA LEU A 107 -10.09 -6.01 4.44
C LEU A 107 -10.65 -7.41 4.12
N ILE A 108 -10.39 -7.86 2.91
CA ILE A 108 -10.77 -9.19 2.43
C ILE A 108 -9.53 -10.08 2.51
N VAL A 109 -9.72 -11.27 3.07
CA VAL A 109 -8.68 -12.30 3.26
C VAL A 109 -9.19 -13.57 2.57
N PRO A 110 -8.91 -13.77 1.26
CA PRO A 110 -9.57 -14.80 0.44
C PRO A 110 -9.39 -16.23 0.98
N HIS A 111 -8.17 -16.56 1.37
CA HIS A 111 -7.79 -17.91 1.81
C HIS A 111 -7.80 -18.05 3.34
N LEU A 112 -8.61 -17.26 4.05
CA LEU A 112 -8.62 -17.22 5.52
C LEU A 112 -8.88 -18.60 6.16
N LEU A 113 -9.70 -19.44 5.53
CA LEU A 113 -10.05 -20.77 6.03
C LEU A 113 -9.17 -21.88 5.44
N GLU A 114 -8.30 -21.56 4.48
CA GLU A 114 -7.47 -22.51 3.72
C GLU A 114 -6.00 -22.43 4.13
N GLU A 115 -5.50 -21.23 4.42
CA GLU A 115 -4.11 -20.96 4.76
C GLU A 115 -3.94 -20.65 6.26
N GLN A 116 -2.96 -21.30 6.90
CA GLN A 116 -2.62 -20.98 8.29
C GLN A 116 -2.13 -19.54 8.44
N SER A 117 -1.33 -19.07 7.48
CA SER A 117 -0.83 -17.69 7.38
C SER A 117 -1.25 -17.12 6.03
N PRO A 118 -2.40 -16.42 5.97
CA PRO A 118 -2.90 -15.88 4.72
C PRO A 118 -1.85 -15.00 4.04
N SER A 119 -1.53 -15.34 2.80
CA SER A 119 -0.48 -14.65 2.02
C SER A 119 -1.04 -13.50 1.19
N VAL A 120 -2.36 -13.45 1.01
CA VAL A 120 -3.06 -12.45 0.21
C VAL A 120 -4.07 -11.73 1.07
N VAL A 121 -4.03 -10.41 1.04
CA VAL A 121 -5.09 -9.55 1.56
C VAL A 121 -5.34 -8.41 0.59
N PHE A 122 -6.58 -7.96 0.48
CA PHE A 122 -6.87 -6.78 -0.32
C PHE A 122 -8.07 -6.02 0.20
N THR A 123 -8.23 -4.80 -0.26
CA THR A 123 -9.41 -4.02 0.04
C THR A 123 -9.80 -3.14 -1.14
N GLN A 124 -11.09 -2.81 -1.21
CA GLN A 124 -11.64 -1.92 -2.21
C GLN A 124 -11.52 -0.48 -1.72
N ILE A 125 -11.29 0.44 -2.66
CA ILE A 125 -11.30 1.88 -2.42
C ILE A 125 -12.16 2.54 -3.48
N GLU A 126 -12.97 3.49 -3.04
CA GLU A 126 -13.67 4.44 -3.89
C GLU A 126 -13.37 5.84 -3.39
N ASN A 127 -12.96 6.73 -4.29
CA ASN A 127 -12.58 8.10 -3.97
C ASN A 127 -12.85 9.04 -5.15
N HIS A 128 -12.31 10.27 -5.10
CA HIS A 128 -12.43 11.28 -6.17
C HIS A 128 -11.93 10.83 -7.54
N THR A 129 -11.06 9.83 -7.60
CA THR A 129 -10.50 9.30 -8.84
C THR A 129 -11.28 8.09 -9.37
N GLY A 130 -12.28 7.59 -8.65
CA GLY A 130 -13.04 6.39 -8.99
C GLY A 130 -12.66 5.15 -8.16
N ALA A 131 -13.18 3.99 -8.57
CA ALA A 131 -12.98 2.73 -7.85
C ALA A 131 -11.62 2.08 -8.15
N GLY A 132 -11.05 1.43 -7.14
CA GLY A 132 -9.79 0.69 -7.24
C GLY A 132 -9.62 -0.30 -6.08
N PHE A 133 -8.44 -0.92 -6.02
CA PHE A 133 -8.10 -1.88 -4.98
C PHE A 133 -6.69 -1.66 -4.49
N ILE A 134 -6.46 -1.95 -3.22
CA ILE A 134 -5.12 -2.18 -2.70
C ILE A 134 -4.98 -3.67 -2.47
N TYR A 135 -3.97 -4.28 -3.08
CA TYR A 135 -3.74 -5.73 -3.04
C TYR A 135 -2.34 -6.00 -2.52
N ALA A 136 -2.23 -6.79 -1.45
CA ALA A 136 -0.95 -7.13 -0.82
C ALA A 136 -0.67 -8.62 -0.90
N VAL A 137 0.59 -8.96 -1.22
CA VAL A 137 1.10 -10.34 -1.26
C VAL A 137 2.29 -10.46 -0.32
N ILE A 138 2.19 -11.35 0.65
CA ILE A 138 3.15 -11.57 1.72
C ILE A 138 3.93 -12.86 1.45
N ASN A 139 5.24 -12.80 1.62
CA ASN A 139 6.09 -13.99 1.66
C ASN A 139 6.40 -14.37 3.10
N TRP A 140 5.69 -15.35 3.66
CA TRP A 140 5.96 -15.84 5.02
C TRP A 140 7.24 -16.65 5.17
N SER A 141 7.90 -17.05 4.07
CA SER A 141 9.08 -17.91 4.14
C SER A 141 10.37 -17.14 4.44
N GLY A 142 11.35 -17.82 5.03
CA GLY A 142 12.69 -17.28 5.30
C GLY A 142 13.62 -17.23 4.07
N ALA A 143 13.09 -17.44 2.87
CA ALA A 143 13.83 -17.38 1.61
C ALA A 143 13.08 -16.50 0.61
N THR A 144 13.79 -15.92 -0.36
CA THR A 144 13.15 -15.21 -1.47
C THR A 144 12.21 -16.15 -2.20
N SER A 145 10.97 -15.72 -2.39
CA SER A 145 9.94 -16.50 -3.08
C SER A 145 9.43 -15.74 -4.30
N LYS A 146 9.30 -16.47 -5.40
CA LYS A 146 8.64 -15.98 -6.61
C LYS A 146 7.14 -16.26 -6.49
N LYS A 147 6.32 -15.22 -6.38
CA LYS A 147 4.87 -15.31 -6.24
C LYS A 147 4.19 -14.93 -7.55
N SER A 148 3.13 -15.66 -7.88
CA SER A 148 2.24 -15.35 -8.99
C SER A 148 1.15 -14.43 -8.47
N VAL A 149 1.06 -13.22 -9.03
CA VAL A 149 0.01 -12.26 -8.68
C VAL A 149 -1.04 -12.33 -9.77
N THR A 150 -2.18 -12.91 -9.43
CA THR A 150 -3.44 -12.72 -10.15
C THR A 150 -4.32 -11.82 -9.30
N PHE A 151 -5.35 -11.26 -9.91
CA PHE A 151 -6.39 -10.54 -9.16
C PHE A 151 -7.66 -11.35 -9.08
N ASP A 152 -7.59 -12.66 -9.33
CA ASP A 152 -8.74 -13.58 -9.45
C ASP A 152 -9.59 -13.64 -8.18
N ASP A 153 -8.98 -13.34 -7.04
CA ASP A 153 -9.64 -13.26 -5.74
C ASP A 153 -10.55 -12.03 -5.56
N ILE A 154 -10.47 -11.04 -6.46
CA ILE A 154 -11.29 -9.82 -6.37
C ILE A 154 -12.74 -10.15 -6.79
N PRO A 155 -13.75 -9.99 -5.91
CA PRO A 155 -15.14 -10.26 -6.24
C PRO A 155 -15.68 -9.28 -7.29
N ASN A 156 -16.68 -9.73 -8.07
CA ASN A 156 -17.33 -8.95 -9.15
C ASN A 156 -16.41 -8.52 -10.30
N LYS A 157 -15.45 -9.37 -10.67
CA LYS A 157 -14.77 -9.20 -11.96
C LYS A 157 -15.79 -9.12 -13.09
N SER A 158 -15.71 -8.07 -13.91
CA SER A 158 -16.06 -8.25 -15.32
C SER A 158 -15.18 -9.40 -15.84
N SER A 159 -15.79 -10.41 -16.43
CA SER A 159 -15.16 -11.63 -16.96
C SER A 159 -14.01 -11.39 -17.95
N SER A 160 -13.78 -10.14 -18.35
CA SER A 160 -12.63 -9.64 -19.10
C SER A 160 -12.22 -8.24 -18.58
N GLY A 161 -10.91 -7.97 -18.54
CA GLY A 161 -10.39 -6.67 -18.15
C GLY A 161 -8.86 -6.63 -18.10
N GLN A 162 -8.32 -5.43 -18.31
CA GLN A 162 -6.92 -5.11 -18.11
C GLN A 162 -6.82 -4.16 -16.91
N TYR A 163 -5.76 -4.28 -16.11
CA TYR A 163 -5.57 -3.52 -14.88
C TYR A 163 -4.21 -2.84 -14.87
N HIS A 164 -4.20 -1.56 -14.52
CA HIS A 164 -3.01 -0.83 -14.09
C HIS A 164 -2.65 -1.28 -12.67
N CYS A 165 -1.39 -1.62 -12.45
CA CYS A 165 -0.89 -2.03 -11.14
C CYS A 165 0.41 -1.28 -10.83
N VAL A 166 0.40 -0.48 -9.78
CA VAL A 166 1.59 0.25 -9.30
C VAL A 166 2.03 -0.40 -8.00
N GLU A 167 3.24 -0.97 -7.99
CA GLU A 167 3.82 -1.57 -6.79
C GLU A 167 4.48 -0.49 -5.93
N PHE A 168 3.99 -0.35 -4.70
CA PHE A 168 4.25 0.75 -3.79
C PHE A 168 5.73 0.86 -3.38
N TRP A 169 6.35 -0.26 -3.01
CA TRP A 169 7.69 -0.26 -2.39
C TRP A 169 8.83 -0.09 -3.41
N THR A 170 8.69 -0.73 -4.57
CA THR A 170 9.66 -0.74 -5.67
C THR A 170 9.36 0.30 -6.73
N SER A 171 8.18 0.95 -6.67
CA SER A 171 7.73 1.94 -7.64
C SER A 171 7.66 1.38 -9.07
N LYS A 172 7.35 0.09 -9.23
CA LYS A 172 7.25 -0.55 -10.54
C LYS A 172 5.82 -0.58 -11.02
N TYR A 173 5.63 -0.24 -12.29
CA TYR A 173 4.34 -0.36 -12.95
C TYR A 173 4.22 -1.71 -13.68
N TYR A 174 3.03 -2.29 -13.62
CA TYR A 174 2.64 -3.50 -14.33
C TYR A 174 1.28 -3.30 -15.00
N SER A 175 1.14 -3.91 -16.17
CA SER A 175 -0.15 -4.09 -16.85
C SER A 175 -0.56 -5.54 -16.71
N VAL A 176 -1.68 -5.81 -16.06
CA VAL A 176 -2.13 -7.18 -15.77
C VAL A 176 -3.46 -7.45 -16.44
N GLN A 177 -3.51 -8.49 -17.27
CA GLN A 177 -4.75 -8.93 -17.91
C GLN A 177 -5.39 -10.05 -17.07
N THR A 178 -6.71 -10.06 -16.94
CA THR A 178 -7.43 -11.16 -16.28
C THR A 178 -7.00 -12.52 -16.87
N GLY A 179 -6.72 -13.50 -16.01
CA GLY A 179 -6.23 -14.83 -16.40
C GLY A 179 -4.75 -14.90 -16.80
N LYS A 180 -4.02 -13.78 -16.84
CA LYS A 180 -2.57 -13.74 -17.11
C LYS A 180 -1.83 -13.19 -15.89
N PRO A 181 -1.33 -14.04 -14.99
CA PRO A 181 -0.58 -13.59 -13.82
C PRO A 181 0.70 -12.85 -14.20
N ILE A 182 1.10 -11.92 -13.34
CA ILE A 182 2.47 -11.43 -13.30
C ILE A 182 3.26 -12.18 -12.24
N SER A 183 4.56 -12.31 -12.46
CA SER A 183 5.45 -12.96 -11.50
C SER A 183 6.33 -11.92 -10.81
N VAL A 184 6.32 -11.94 -9.48
CA VAL A 184 7.08 -11.00 -8.65
C VAL A 184 7.95 -11.74 -7.64
N GLU A 185 9.18 -11.29 -7.48
CA GLU A 185 10.07 -11.79 -6.44
C GLU A 185 9.88 -10.99 -5.16
N ILE A 186 9.67 -11.71 -4.06
CA ILE A 186 9.45 -11.15 -2.72
C ILE A 186 10.56 -11.68 -1.81
N PRO A 187 11.37 -10.81 -1.19
CA PRO A 187 12.41 -11.19 -0.22
C PRO A 187 11.86 -12.03 0.93
N PRO A 188 12.73 -12.72 1.71
CA PRO A 188 12.33 -13.38 2.94
C PRO A 188 11.46 -12.45 3.80
N HIS A 189 10.30 -12.95 4.24
CA HIS A 189 9.40 -12.19 5.12
C HIS A 189 8.88 -10.85 4.55
N GLY A 190 9.13 -10.60 3.26
CA GLY A 190 8.78 -9.36 2.59
C GLY A 190 7.32 -9.32 2.12
N VAL A 191 6.94 -8.16 1.59
CA VAL A 191 5.63 -7.90 1.01
C VAL A 191 5.75 -7.18 -0.33
N ARG A 192 4.73 -7.34 -1.17
CA ARG A 192 4.44 -6.45 -2.30
C ARG A 192 3.06 -5.87 -2.14
N LEU A 193 2.95 -4.56 -2.31
CA LEU A 193 1.70 -3.83 -2.15
C LEU A 193 1.38 -3.15 -3.48
N PHE A 194 0.22 -3.44 -4.05
CA PHE A 194 -0.19 -2.93 -5.34
C PHE A 194 -1.39 -2.00 -5.21
N ALA A 195 -1.26 -0.80 -5.77
CA ALA A 195 -2.40 0.02 -6.15
C ALA A 195 -2.93 -0.51 -7.49
N VAL A 196 -4.16 -1.02 -7.50
CA VAL A 196 -4.75 -1.70 -8.66
C VAL A 196 -5.95 -0.91 -9.15
N ARG A 197 -6.00 -0.66 -10.45
CA ARG A 197 -7.11 0.06 -11.09
C ARG A 197 -7.46 -0.58 -12.42
N LYS A 198 -8.74 -0.72 -12.71
CA LYS A 198 -9.19 -1.20 -14.02
C LYS A 198 -8.81 -0.15 -15.08
N MET A 199 -8.17 -0.60 -16.15
CA MET A 199 -7.86 0.27 -17.29
C MET A 199 -9.18 0.74 -17.90
N GLU A 200 -9.33 2.05 -18.05
CA GLU A 200 -10.45 2.63 -18.76
C GLU A 200 -10.21 2.54 -20.27
N ASP A 201 -11.24 2.16 -21.02
CA ASP A 201 -11.24 2.17 -22.48
C ASP A 201 -11.51 3.61 -22.99
N SER A 202 -10.60 4.52 -22.62
CA SER A 202 -10.64 5.92 -23.05
C SER A 202 -9.29 6.31 -23.61
N GLU A 203 -9.27 6.66 -24.89
CA GLU A 203 -8.05 7.18 -25.54
C GLU A 203 -7.76 8.63 -25.20
N VAL A 204 -8.73 9.32 -24.59
CA VAL A 204 -8.72 10.78 -24.47
C VAL A 204 -8.55 11.24 -23.03
N ARG A 205 -9.06 10.48 -22.05
CA ARG A 205 -9.03 10.88 -20.65
C ARG A 205 -7.82 10.30 -19.93
N ALA A 206 -7.20 11.13 -19.11
CA ALA A 206 -6.18 10.68 -18.18
C ALA A 206 -6.80 9.96 -16.97
N GLN A 207 -6.06 9.03 -16.39
CA GLN A 207 -6.46 8.24 -15.24
C GLN A 207 -5.38 8.26 -14.16
N TYR A 208 -5.76 8.56 -12.92
CA TYR A 208 -4.88 8.41 -11.76
C TYR A 208 -4.72 6.94 -11.38
N LEU A 209 -3.48 6.46 -11.26
CA LEU A 209 -3.18 5.03 -11.08
C LEU A 209 -2.69 4.67 -9.67
N GLY A 210 -2.20 5.65 -8.93
CA GLY A 210 -1.81 5.52 -7.52
C GLY A 210 -0.57 6.32 -7.17
N SER A 211 -0.25 6.44 -5.88
CA SER A 211 0.99 7.08 -5.39
C SER A 211 1.77 6.21 -4.40
N ASN A 212 2.92 6.71 -3.96
CA ASN A 212 3.63 6.21 -2.78
C ASN A 212 3.57 7.15 -1.56
N LEU A 213 2.62 8.09 -1.53
CA LEU A 213 2.54 9.11 -0.49
C LEU A 213 1.94 8.58 0.82
N HIS A 214 1.05 7.60 0.71
CA HIS A 214 0.38 6.94 1.82
C HIS A 214 -0.03 5.52 1.39
N PHE A 215 -0.14 4.55 2.31
CA PHE A 215 -0.51 3.17 1.98
C PHE A 215 -1.93 3.02 1.38
N SER A 216 -2.74 4.08 1.42
CA SER A 216 -4.00 4.11 0.67
C SER A 216 -3.81 4.11 -0.85
N CYS A 217 -2.66 4.59 -1.32
CA CYS A 217 -2.31 4.79 -2.73
C CYS A 217 -3.27 5.66 -3.55
N PHE A 218 -4.43 6.05 -3.02
CA PHE A 218 -5.50 6.77 -3.69
C PHE A 218 -6.11 7.88 -2.83
N ASN A 219 -6.34 7.66 -1.53
CA ASN A 219 -7.08 8.59 -0.68
C ASN A 219 -6.41 9.94 -0.45
N GLU A 220 -5.14 10.07 -0.80
CA GLU A 220 -4.45 11.36 -0.86
C GLU A 220 -5.08 12.33 -1.87
N VAL A 221 -5.85 11.86 -2.86
CA VAL A 221 -6.50 12.72 -3.83
C VAL A 221 -7.84 13.24 -3.28
N THR A 222 -7.89 14.53 -2.94
CA THR A 222 -9.07 15.21 -2.39
C THR A 222 -9.89 15.97 -3.43
N TYR A 223 -9.34 16.16 -4.62
CA TYR A 223 -10.04 16.69 -5.79
C TYR A 223 -9.42 16.09 -7.05
N TYR A 224 -10.24 15.76 -8.04
CA TYR A 224 -9.80 15.23 -9.33
C TYR A 224 -10.74 15.66 -10.45
N SER A 225 -10.16 16.18 -11.53
CA SER A 225 -10.86 16.49 -12.79
C SER A 225 -9.95 16.15 -13.96
N SER A 226 -10.48 15.42 -14.95
CA SER A 226 -9.74 14.95 -16.12
C SER A 226 -10.49 15.36 -17.39
N GLY A 227 -9.86 16.25 -18.16
CA GLY A 227 -10.29 16.67 -19.50
C GLY A 227 -9.41 16.04 -20.59
N GLU A 228 -9.55 16.54 -21.82
CA GLU A 228 -8.80 16.01 -22.98
C GLU A 228 -7.33 16.47 -23.00
N ASP A 229 -7.05 17.69 -22.53
CA ASP A 229 -5.75 18.35 -22.59
C ASP A 229 -5.25 18.83 -21.21
N LYS A 230 -6.06 18.67 -20.17
CA LYS A 230 -5.80 19.15 -18.82
C LYS A 230 -6.31 18.18 -17.76
N VAL A 231 -5.49 17.95 -16.74
CA VAL A 231 -5.86 17.25 -15.50
C VAL A 231 -5.58 18.18 -14.32
N GLU A 232 -6.54 18.26 -13.41
CA GLU A 232 -6.39 19.01 -12.16
C GLU A 232 -6.67 18.09 -10.99
N LEU A 233 -5.75 18.04 -10.04
CA LEU A 233 -5.94 17.28 -8.82
C LEU A 233 -5.34 17.99 -7.61
N THR A 234 -5.93 17.75 -6.45
CA THR A 234 -5.39 18.22 -5.16
C THR A 234 -4.96 17.01 -4.35
N LEU A 235 -3.73 17.04 -3.85
CA LEU A 235 -3.12 16.02 -3.00
C LEU A 235 -3.11 16.52 -1.56
N ASN A 236 -3.60 15.72 -0.61
CA ASN A 236 -3.52 16.01 0.80
C ASN A 236 -3.42 14.70 1.62
N VAL A 237 -2.36 14.59 2.42
CA VAL A 237 -2.15 13.48 3.38
C VAL A 237 -2.05 13.99 4.83
N ASN A 238 -2.46 15.23 5.09
CA ASN A 238 -2.41 15.93 6.39
C ASN A 238 -1.00 15.99 7.02
N GLN A 239 0.04 15.95 6.19
CA GLN A 239 1.43 16.07 6.60
C GLN A 239 2.30 16.48 5.42
N LYS A 240 3.48 17.01 5.73
CA LYS A 240 4.50 17.28 4.72
C LYS A 240 5.16 15.97 4.27
N THR A 241 5.08 15.66 2.97
CA THR A 241 5.71 14.47 2.39
C THR A 241 6.12 14.69 0.95
N ASP A 242 7.00 13.84 0.45
CA ASP A 242 7.39 13.78 -0.96
C ASP A 242 7.30 12.34 -1.49
N GLY A 243 7.20 12.23 -2.81
CA GLY A 243 7.05 10.96 -3.48
C GLY A 243 6.73 11.13 -4.95
N PHE A 244 5.86 10.26 -5.46
CA PHE A 244 5.40 10.30 -6.83
C PHE A 244 3.94 9.90 -6.95
N VAL A 245 3.31 10.34 -8.02
CA VAL A 245 2.02 9.83 -8.50
C VAL A 245 2.23 9.15 -9.86
N TYR A 246 1.49 8.07 -10.10
CA TYR A 246 1.39 7.43 -11.41
C TYR A 246 0.11 7.86 -12.09
N MET A 247 0.24 8.26 -13.35
CA MET A 247 -0.86 8.68 -14.20
C MET A 247 -0.80 7.93 -15.53
N SER A 248 -1.95 7.51 -16.05
CA SER A 248 -2.13 7.22 -17.47
C SER A 248 -2.52 8.54 -18.14
N VAL A 249 -1.67 9.08 -19.01
CA VAL A 249 -1.90 10.33 -19.75
C VAL A 249 -1.65 10.08 -21.24
N PRO A 250 -2.63 10.36 -22.13
CA PRO A 250 -2.50 10.11 -23.57
C PRO A 250 -1.47 10.97 -24.31
N TRP A 251 -0.94 12.01 -23.66
CA TRP A 251 -0.02 13.00 -24.24
C TRP A 251 1.20 13.22 -23.34
N ASP A 252 2.19 13.93 -23.87
CA ASP A 252 3.42 14.31 -23.15
C ASP A 252 3.14 15.39 -22.09
N PRO A 253 3.28 15.09 -20.79
CA PRO A 253 2.78 15.97 -19.76
C PRO A 253 3.73 17.08 -19.33
N LYS A 254 3.20 18.29 -19.29
CA LYS A 254 3.77 19.43 -18.56
C LYS A 254 3.10 19.53 -17.20
N VAL A 255 3.90 19.66 -16.15
CA VAL A 255 3.43 19.62 -14.77
C VAL A 255 3.67 20.96 -14.08
N SER A 256 2.64 21.49 -13.44
CA SER A 256 2.65 22.74 -12.69
C SER A 256 1.78 22.62 -11.42
N GLY A 257 1.67 23.71 -10.64
CA GLY A 257 0.98 23.72 -9.36
C GLY A 257 1.93 23.62 -8.17
N THR A 258 1.39 23.74 -6.96
CA THR A 258 2.20 23.75 -5.72
C THR A 258 2.77 22.38 -5.36
N ALA A 259 2.24 21.30 -5.94
CA ALA A 259 2.76 19.95 -5.74
C ALA A 259 3.96 19.61 -6.64
N SER A 260 4.20 20.40 -7.69
CA SER A 260 5.27 20.15 -8.65
C SER A 260 6.64 20.39 -8.02
N THR A 261 7.56 19.45 -8.18
CA THR A 261 8.95 19.60 -7.73
C THR A 261 9.85 20.28 -8.78
N GLY A 262 9.31 20.58 -9.97
CA GLY A 262 10.09 21.03 -11.13
C GLY A 262 10.84 19.91 -11.84
N THR A 263 10.89 18.70 -11.27
CA THR A 263 11.46 17.52 -11.94
C THR A 263 10.55 17.05 -13.06
N LYS A 264 11.14 16.68 -14.21
CA LYS A 264 10.39 16.20 -15.37
C LYS A 264 9.70 14.86 -15.07
N PRO A 265 8.46 14.65 -15.56
CA PRO A 265 7.81 13.34 -15.52
C PRO A 265 8.64 12.26 -16.20
N GLU A 266 8.71 11.09 -15.59
CA GLU A 266 9.39 9.92 -16.13
C GLU A 266 8.38 9.04 -16.90
N ARG A 267 8.67 8.76 -18.17
CA ARG A 267 7.85 7.85 -18.99
C ARG A 267 8.14 6.40 -18.61
N GLN A 268 7.10 5.65 -18.25
CA GLN A 268 7.16 4.25 -17.77
C GLN A 268 6.47 3.26 -18.74
N GLY A 269 5.85 3.78 -19.79
CA GLY A 269 5.15 3.03 -20.83
C GLY A 269 4.62 4.01 -21.89
N GLU A 270 3.80 3.53 -22.82
CA GLU A 270 3.29 4.37 -23.92
C GLU A 270 2.55 5.61 -23.41
N ARG A 271 1.60 5.41 -22.49
CA ARG A 271 0.77 6.45 -21.86
C ARG A 271 1.01 6.58 -20.35
N ILE A 272 2.03 5.91 -19.80
CA ILE A 272 2.21 5.79 -18.35
C ILE A 272 3.34 6.70 -17.89
N TRP A 273 3.02 7.56 -16.92
CA TRP A 273 3.91 8.58 -16.40
C TRP A 273 4.03 8.49 -14.89
N LYS A 274 5.27 8.54 -14.41
CA LYS A 274 5.60 8.73 -13.00
C LYS A 274 5.98 10.19 -12.78
N ILE A 275 5.21 10.89 -11.97
CA ILE A 275 5.36 12.33 -11.74
C ILE A 275 5.82 12.54 -10.30
N PRO A 276 7.05 13.05 -10.07
CA PRO A 276 7.50 13.42 -8.74
C PRO A 276 6.66 14.56 -8.15
N VAL A 277 6.30 14.45 -6.87
CA VAL A 277 5.47 15.45 -6.19
C VAL A 277 5.95 15.69 -4.75
N ALA A 278 5.69 16.89 -4.24
CA ALA A 278 5.81 17.24 -2.82
C ALA A 278 4.48 17.80 -2.33
N VAL A 279 4.05 17.39 -1.14
CA VAL A 279 2.74 17.71 -0.58
C VAL A 279 2.95 18.42 0.75
N GLU A 280 2.29 19.55 0.95
CA GLU A 280 2.26 20.28 2.22
C GLU A 280 1.07 19.85 3.09
N PRO A 281 1.09 20.11 4.41
CA PRO A 281 0.05 19.64 5.33
C PRO A 281 -1.38 20.17 5.04
N ASP A 282 -1.49 21.33 4.40
CA ASP A 282 -2.75 21.97 3.99
C ASP A 282 -3.23 21.53 2.59
N GLY A 283 -2.44 20.69 1.92
CA GLY A 283 -2.70 20.16 0.59
C GLY A 283 -2.01 20.95 -0.52
N SER A 284 -1.70 20.25 -1.61
CA SER A 284 -0.99 20.81 -2.75
C SER A 284 -1.73 20.52 -4.06
N SER A 285 -1.78 21.51 -4.95
CA SER A 285 -2.40 21.38 -6.27
C SER A 285 -1.41 20.85 -7.29
N LEU A 286 -1.85 19.93 -8.14
CA LEU A 286 -1.11 19.43 -9.29
C LEU A 286 -1.95 19.65 -10.55
N VAL A 287 -1.37 20.37 -11.50
CA VAL A 287 -2.00 20.63 -12.81
C VAL A 287 -1.11 20.03 -13.88
N ILE A 288 -1.70 19.15 -14.69
CA ILE A 288 -1.02 18.47 -15.79
C ILE A 288 -1.66 18.95 -17.09
N THR A 289 -0.87 19.45 -18.04
CA THR A 289 -1.34 19.91 -19.36
C THR A 289 -0.51 19.31 -20.48
N ARG A 290 -1.09 19.27 -21.68
CA ARG A 290 -0.37 18.93 -22.93
C ARG A 290 0.79 19.87 -23.24
#